data_AF-A0AAP3G8S0-F1
#
_entry.id   AF-A0AAP3G8S0-F1
#
_cell.length_a   1.000
_cell.length_b   1.000
_cell.length_c   1.000
_cell.angle_alpha   90.00
_cell.angle_beta   90.00
_cell.angle_gamma   90.00
#
_symmetry.space_group_name_H-M   'P 1'
#
loop_
_entity.id
_entity.type
_entity.pdbx_description
1 polymer ?
#
loop_
_entity_poly.entity_id
_entity_poly.type
_entity_poly.pdbx_seq_one_letter_code
_entity_poly.pdbx_strand_id
1 'polypeptide(L)'
;MHKELSPAFVQLKNEHGPLRQLMEELYEQAVTMGKTGDERSYVQTLRSLEEKVDSFLLMLEKHANREEALFFPMMYTLTGGENGPIAVMEEEHREAKQHLARFKEKMSTVGLSIDKNTAIITADPVAKAYVVLSDHFMKEEMVLFPMANQLLLEEQKEELQRRLTEADRKK
;
A
#
# COMPACT_ATOMS: atom_id res chain seq x y z
N MET A 1 -12.41 15.63 23.62
CA MET A 1 -10.95 15.40 23.64
C MET A 1 -10.63 14.34 22.61
N HIS A 2 -9.89 14.66 21.55
CA HIS A 2 -9.29 13.61 20.74
C HIS A 2 -8.21 12.96 21.62
N LYS A 3 -8.44 11.71 22.05
CA LYS A 3 -7.42 10.92 22.77
C LYS A 3 -6.26 10.70 21.80
N GLU A 4 -5.04 10.99 22.22
CA GLU A 4 -3.85 10.69 21.42
C GLU A 4 -3.84 9.20 21.04
N LEU A 5 -3.33 8.89 19.85
CA LEU A 5 -3.18 7.51 19.41
C LEU A 5 -2.18 6.79 20.32
N SER A 6 -2.49 5.54 20.69
CA SER A 6 -1.54 4.70 21.40
C SER A 6 -0.28 4.45 20.56
N PRO A 7 0.85 4.08 21.19
CA PRO A 7 2.11 3.83 20.48
C PRO A 7 1.97 2.88 19.28
N ALA A 8 1.13 1.84 19.39
CA ALA A 8 0.93 0.86 18.31
C ALA A 8 0.35 1.51 17.04
N PHE A 9 -0.65 2.38 17.20
CA PHE A 9 -1.27 3.07 16.08
C PHE A 9 -0.39 4.22 15.55
N VAL A 10 0.41 4.85 16.41
CA VAL A 10 1.44 5.80 15.96
C VAL A 10 2.48 5.09 15.11
N GLN A 11 2.90 3.88 15.50
CA GLN A 11 3.84 3.08 14.72
C GLN A 11 3.28 2.75 13.33
N LEU A 12 2.08 2.15 13.25
CA LEU A 12 1.45 1.81 11.96
C LEU A 12 1.29 3.05 11.07
N LYS A 13 0.78 4.16 11.62
CA LYS A 13 0.66 5.43 10.90
C LYS A 13 2.00 5.96 10.39
N ASN A 14 3.08 5.81 11.14
CA ASN A 14 4.40 6.28 10.72
C ASN A 14 4.98 5.45 9.56
N GLU A 15 4.49 4.23 9.33
CA GLU A 15 4.87 3.42 8.17
C GLU A 15 4.33 4.01 6.86
N HIS A 16 3.24 4.79 6.91
CA HIS A 16 2.63 5.40 5.72
C HIS A 16 3.49 6.51 5.10
N GLY A 17 4.31 7.22 5.87
CA GLY A 17 5.11 8.34 5.36
C GLY A 17 6.04 7.90 4.21
N PRO A 18 6.96 6.96 4.46
CA PRO A 18 7.82 6.41 3.42
C PRO A 18 7.05 5.73 2.26
N LEU A 19 5.94 5.03 2.57
CA LEU A 19 5.08 4.42 1.55
C LEU A 19 4.49 5.48 0.61
N ARG A 20 3.90 6.55 1.15
CA ARG A 20 3.31 7.64 0.36
C ARG A 20 4.34 8.32 -0.53
N GLN A 21 5.53 8.62 0.00
CA GLN A 21 6.59 9.25 -0.79
C GLN A 21 6.91 8.41 -2.03
N LEU A 22 7.17 7.11 -1.85
CA LEU A 22 7.49 6.25 -2.97
C LEU A 22 6.28 6.07 -3.92
N MET A 23 5.07 5.98 -3.36
CA MET A 23 3.83 5.86 -4.14
C MET A 23 3.56 7.09 -5.01
N GLU A 24 3.87 8.30 -4.52
CA GLU A 24 3.78 9.55 -5.30
C GLU A 24 4.77 9.56 -6.47
N GLU A 25 6.01 9.12 -6.25
CA GLU A 25 7.01 8.97 -7.32
C GLU A 25 6.54 7.96 -8.38
N LEU A 26 6.01 6.81 -7.95
CA LEU A 26 5.44 5.79 -8.84
C LEU A 26 4.31 6.36 -9.69
N TYR A 27 3.39 7.09 -9.06
CA TYR A 27 2.24 7.69 -9.72
C TYR A 27 2.67 8.72 -10.75
N GLU A 28 3.55 9.66 -10.38
CA GLU A 28 4.06 10.68 -11.28
C GLU A 28 4.71 10.06 -12.52
N GLN A 29 5.56 9.05 -12.33
CA GLN A 29 6.20 8.34 -13.44
C GLN A 29 5.17 7.62 -14.33
N ALA A 30 4.16 6.98 -13.74
CA ALA A 30 3.12 6.30 -14.49
C ALA A 30 2.27 7.28 -15.33
N VAL A 31 1.83 8.41 -14.76
CA VAL A 31 0.94 9.37 -15.46
C VAL A 31 1.67 10.28 -16.43
N THR A 32 3.00 10.38 -16.35
CA THR A 32 3.83 11.12 -17.30
C THR A 32 4.39 10.24 -18.42
N MET A 33 4.16 8.92 -18.36
CA MET A 33 4.59 7.98 -19.39
C MET A 33 4.14 8.41 -20.79
N GLY A 34 5.07 8.41 -21.76
CA GLY A 34 4.78 8.79 -23.14
C GLY A 34 4.55 10.30 -23.38
N LYS A 35 4.71 11.18 -22.38
CA LYS A 35 4.66 12.64 -22.59
C LYS A 35 5.90 13.17 -23.31
N THR A 36 7.07 12.62 -23.02
CA THR A 36 8.36 12.99 -23.60
C THR A 36 9.16 11.73 -23.93
N GLY A 37 10.12 11.83 -24.85
CA GLY A 37 10.97 10.71 -25.26
C GLY A 37 10.47 9.94 -26.49
N ASP A 38 11.18 8.86 -26.80
CA ASP A 38 10.95 7.92 -27.91
C ASP A 38 10.76 6.47 -27.43
N GLU A 39 10.51 5.55 -28.37
CA GLU A 39 10.22 4.14 -28.10
C GLU A 39 11.27 3.40 -27.26
N ARG A 40 12.56 3.75 -27.39
CA ARG A 40 13.63 3.13 -26.59
C ARG A 40 13.66 3.71 -25.19
N SER A 41 13.46 5.03 -25.07
CA SER A 41 13.40 5.69 -23.78
C SER A 41 12.20 5.23 -22.94
N TYR A 42 11.06 4.91 -23.57
CA TYR A 42 9.87 4.39 -22.86
C TYR A 42 10.17 3.07 -22.14
N VAL A 43 10.90 2.17 -22.78
CA VAL A 43 11.32 0.91 -22.15
C VAL A 43 12.21 1.17 -20.94
N GLN A 44 13.16 2.10 -21.03
CA GLN A 44 14.02 2.47 -19.91
C GLN A 44 13.22 3.10 -18.75
N THR A 45 12.26 3.98 -19.05
CA THR A 45 11.37 4.56 -18.04
C THR A 45 10.54 3.48 -17.36
N LEU A 46 9.98 2.52 -18.11
CA LEU A 46 9.22 1.40 -17.55
C LEU A 46 10.07 0.47 -16.67
N ARG A 47 11.33 0.20 -17.05
CA ARG A 47 12.25 -0.59 -16.22
C ARG A 47 12.60 0.13 -14.92
N SER A 48 12.82 1.45 -14.98
CA SER A 48 13.03 2.25 -13.76
C SER A 48 11.77 2.30 -12.87
N LEU A 49 10.58 2.30 -13.47
CA LEU A 49 9.32 2.19 -12.74
C LEU A 49 9.20 0.82 -12.06
N GLU A 50 9.59 -0.25 -12.75
CA GLU A 50 9.58 -1.63 -12.23
C GLU A 50 10.46 -1.80 -10.99
N GLU A 51 11.68 -1.27 -10.99
CA GLU A 51 12.57 -1.30 -9.83
C GLU A 51 11.98 -0.58 -8.60
N LYS A 52 11.28 0.55 -8.82
CA LYS A 52 10.59 1.26 -7.74
C LYS A 52 9.37 0.49 -7.24
N VAL A 53 8.60 -0.14 -8.15
CA VAL A 53 7.46 -0.99 -7.78
C VAL A 53 7.91 -2.15 -6.92
N ASP A 54 9.05 -2.79 -7.24
CA ASP A 54 9.60 -3.88 -6.43
C ASP A 54 9.98 -3.41 -5.02
N SER A 55 10.62 -2.24 -4.92
CA SER A 55 10.95 -1.63 -3.62
C SER A 55 9.70 -1.29 -2.81
N PHE A 56 8.67 -0.75 -3.47
CA PHE A 56 7.40 -0.40 -2.86
C PHE A 56 6.64 -1.63 -2.35
N LEU A 57 6.57 -2.70 -3.15
CA LEU A 57 5.90 -3.95 -2.78
C LEU A 57 6.49 -4.55 -1.50
N LEU A 58 7.82 -4.54 -1.35
CA LEU A 58 8.47 -5.03 -0.13
C LEU A 58 8.02 -4.26 1.12
N MET A 59 7.86 -2.94 1.00
CA MET A 59 7.41 -2.08 2.09
C MET A 59 5.91 -2.29 2.37
N LEU A 60 5.09 -2.33 1.32
CA LEU A 60 3.65 -2.51 1.42
C LEU A 60 3.31 -3.88 2.02
N GLU A 61 3.99 -4.94 1.61
CA GLU A 61 3.81 -6.28 2.19
C GLU A 61 4.16 -6.31 3.68
N LYS A 62 5.23 -5.62 4.09
CA LYS A 62 5.59 -5.55 5.51
C LYS A 62 4.47 -4.90 6.32
N HIS A 63 3.95 -3.77 5.83
CA HIS A 63 2.90 -3.00 6.47
C HIS A 63 1.58 -3.79 6.51
N ALA A 64 1.08 -4.22 5.35
CA ALA A 64 -0.16 -4.99 5.24
C ALA A 64 -0.13 -6.27 6.08
N ASN A 65 1.00 -6.99 6.15
CA ASN A 65 1.10 -8.19 6.99
C ASN A 65 0.96 -7.88 8.49
N ARG A 66 1.42 -6.72 8.96
CA ARG A 66 1.22 -6.32 10.36
C ARG A 66 -0.24 -6.07 10.65
N GLU A 67 -0.92 -5.47 9.71
CA GLU A 67 -2.34 -5.18 9.84
C GLU A 67 -3.15 -6.46 9.79
N GLU A 68 -3.05 -7.21 8.70
CA GLU A 68 -3.80 -8.44 8.44
C GLU A 68 -3.51 -9.53 9.49
N ALA A 69 -2.25 -9.70 9.95
CA ALA A 69 -1.91 -10.77 10.90
C ALA A 69 -2.00 -10.36 12.38
N LEU A 70 -1.85 -9.08 12.71
CA LEU A 70 -1.74 -8.62 14.09
C LEU A 70 -2.92 -7.73 14.52
N PHE A 71 -3.27 -6.73 13.72
CA PHE A 71 -4.23 -5.70 14.09
C PHE A 71 -5.68 -6.02 13.66
N PHE A 72 -5.93 -6.27 12.37
CA PHE A 72 -7.26 -6.53 11.82
C PHE A 72 -8.01 -7.65 12.53
N PRO A 73 -7.38 -8.78 12.96
CA PRO A 73 -8.08 -9.82 13.72
C PRO A 73 -8.66 -9.31 15.05
N MET A 74 -8.07 -8.27 15.65
CA MET A 74 -8.55 -7.67 16.89
C MET A 74 -9.80 -6.81 16.66
N MET A 75 -10.01 -6.32 15.44
CA MET A 75 -11.11 -5.43 15.07
C MET A 75 -12.24 -6.11 14.31
N TYR A 76 -11.99 -7.29 13.74
CA TYR A 76 -12.91 -7.99 12.84
C TYR A 76 -14.33 -8.13 13.42
N THR A 77 -14.48 -8.83 14.55
CA THR A 77 -15.80 -9.02 15.19
C THR A 77 -16.37 -7.72 15.76
N LEU A 78 -15.51 -6.81 16.25
CA LEU A 78 -15.93 -5.53 16.82
C LEU A 78 -16.56 -4.58 15.79
N THR A 79 -16.29 -4.81 14.50
CA THR A 79 -16.70 -3.91 13.42
C THR A 79 -17.66 -4.58 12.42
N GLY A 80 -18.21 -5.76 12.74
CA GLY A 80 -19.24 -6.41 11.93
C GLY A 80 -18.75 -7.61 11.10
N GLY A 81 -17.53 -8.09 11.32
CA GLY A 81 -17.00 -9.31 10.73
C GLY A 81 -16.91 -9.26 9.21
N GLU A 82 -17.43 -10.29 8.54
CA GLU A 82 -17.29 -10.52 7.09
C GLU A 82 -17.89 -9.41 6.23
N ASN A 83 -18.91 -8.71 6.74
CA ASN A 83 -19.54 -7.56 6.08
C ASN A 83 -19.08 -6.21 6.66
N GLY A 84 -18.06 -6.25 7.52
CA GLY A 84 -17.52 -5.09 8.23
C GLY A 84 -16.43 -4.34 7.45
N PRO A 85 -15.98 -3.19 7.96
CA PRO A 85 -14.96 -2.37 7.31
C PRO A 85 -13.62 -3.11 7.18
N ILE A 86 -13.28 -4.04 8.09
CA ILE A 86 -12.03 -4.80 8.00
C ILE A 86 -11.97 -5.64 6.71
N ALA A 87 -13.06 -6.28 6.30
CA ALA A 87 -13.11 -7.04 5.06
C ALA A 87 -12.88 -6.14 3.83
N VAL A 88 -13.35 -4.89 3.87
CA VAL A 88 -13.10 -3.89 2.82
C VAL A 88 -11.62 -3.50 2.80
N MET A 89 -10.98 -3.29 3.95
CA MET A 89 -9.55 -2.97 4.02
C MET A 89 -8.67 -4.09 3.44
N GLU A 90 -8.97 -5.35 3.78
CA GLU A 90 -8.27 -6.52 3.24
C GLU A 90 -8.46 -6.65 1.72
N GLU A 91 -9.67 -6.35 1.22
CA GLU A 91 -9.97 -6.32 -0.19
C GLU A 91 -9.18 -5.24 -0.93
N GLU A 92 -9.06 -4.04 -0.36
CA GLU A 92 -8.27 -2.94 -0.94
C GLU A 92 -6.78 -3.26 -0.99
N HIS A 93 -6.22 -3.91 0.04
CA HIS A 93 -4.87 -4.47 -0.02
C HIS A 93 -4.72 -5.44 -1.19
N ARG A 94 -5.68 -6.35 -1.37
CA ARG A 94 -5.67 -7.31 -2.47
C ARG A 94 -5.76 -6.62 -3.82
N GLU A 95 -6.66 -5.64 -3.98
CA GLU A 95 -6.85 -4.89 -5.22
C GLU A 95 -5.58 -4.13 -5.62
N ALA A 96 -4.97 -3.41 -4.68
CA ALA A 96 -3.72 -2.69 -4.91
C ALA A 96 -2.58 -3.62 -5.33
N LYS A 97 -2.40 -4.74 -4.62
CA LYS A 97 -1.40 -5.77 -4.96
C LYS A 97 -1.67 -6.37 -6.34
N GLN A 98 -2.92 -6.60 -6.72
CA GLN A 98 -3.30 -7.10 -8.03
C GLN A 98 -2.99 -6.11 -9.16
N HIS A 99 -3.19 -4.82 -8.95
CA HIS A 99 -2.80 -3.80 -9.92
C HIS A 99 -1.29 -3.82 -10.18
N LEU A 100 -0.47 -3.89 -9.12
CA LEU A 100 0.98 -3.97 -9.25
C LEU A 100 1.43 -5.29 -9.89
N ALA A 101 0.78 -6.41 -9.57
CA ALA A 101 1.03 -7.70 -10.24
C ALA A 101 0.73 -7.65 -11.74
N ARG A 102 -0.37 -7.01 -12.15
CA ARG A 102 -0.70 -6.80 -13.58
C ARG A 102 0.33 -5.93 -14.29
N PHE A 103 0.87 -4.92 -13.62
CA PHE A 103 1.98 -4.14 -14.17
C PHE A 103 3.20 -5.03 -14.44
N LYS A 104 3.61 -5.87 -13.47
CA LYS A 104 4.72 -6.81 -13.64
C LYS A 104 4.46 -7.85 -14.76
N GLU A 105 3.24 -8.34 -14.87
CA GLU A 105 2.84 -9.23 -15.97
C GLU A 105 3.04 -8.55 -17.33
N LYS A 106 2.58 -7.30 -17.48
CA LYS A 106 2.81 -6.54 -18.72
C LYS A 106 4.29 -6.32 -19.00
N MET A 107 5.08 -5.99 -17.98
CA MET A 107 6.54 -5.83 -18.10
C MET A 107 7.26 -7.08 -18.62
N SER A 108 6.74 -8.28 -18.34
CA SER A 108 7.30 -9.54 -18.86
C SER A 108 7.20 -9.67 -20.39
N THR A 109 6.30 -8.89 -21.02
CA THR A 109 6.07 -8.89 -22.47
C THR A 109 6.73 -7.71 -23.19
N VAL A 110 7.34 -6.77 -22.46
CA VAL A 110 7.97 -5.58 -23.02
C VAL A 110 9.27 -5.95 -23.73
N GLY A 111 9.32 -5.69 -25.05
CA GLY A 111 10.49 -5.87 -25.89
C GLY A 111 11.53 -4.75 -25.77
N LEU A 112 12.46 -4.68 -26.75
CA LEU A 112 13.53 -3.67 -26.78
C LEU A 112 13.05 -2.25 -27.13
N SER A 113 11.89 -2.14 -27.76
CA SER A 113 11.20 -0.89 -28.04
C SER A 113 9.69 -1.13 -28.03
N ILE A 114 8.92 -0.11 -27.66
CA ILE A 114 7.46 -0.15 -27.66
C ILE A 114 6.93 1.21 -28.11
N ASP A 115 5.77 1.22 -28.75
CA ASP A 115 5.11 2.47 -29.08
C ASP A 115 4.56 3.17 -27.82
N LYS A 116 4.25 4.46 -27.97
CA LYS A 116 3.74 5.32 -26.89
C LYS A 116 2.49 4.76 -26.22
N ASN A 117 1.53 4.23 -26.96
CA ASN A 117 0.27 3.75 -26.38
C ASN A 117 0.52 2.49 -25.56
N THR A 118 1.36 1.58 -26.06
CA THR A 118 1.77 0.39 -25.31
C THR A 118 2.49 0.78 -24.02
N ALA A 119 3.36 1.80 -24.03
CA ALA A 119 4.02 2.29 -22.82
C ALA A 119 3.03 2.81 -21.77
N ILE A 120 2.08 3.65 -22.17
CA ILE A 120 1.03 4.20 -21.29
C ILE A 120 0.16 3.09 -20.71
N ILE A 121 -0.31 2.17 -21.55
CA ILE A 121 -1.13 1.03 -21.13
C ILE A 121 -0.37 0.09 -20.18
N THR A 122 0.95 0.00 -20.35
CA THR A 122 1.80 -0.80 -19.46
C THR A 122 1.88 -0.17 -18.08
N ALA A 123 2.06 1.15 -17.98
CA ALA A 123 2.18 1.87 -16.70
C ALA A 123 0.84 2.08 -15.96
N ASP A 124 -0.30 2.09 -16.67
CA ASP A 124 -1.64 2.35 -16.12
C ASP A 124 -2.01 1.61 -14.81
N PRO A 125 -1.69 0.31 -14.62
CA PRO A 125 -2.01 -0.37 -13.38
C PRO A 125 -1.33 0.25 -12.15
N VAL A 126 -0.12 0.82 -12.30
CA VAL A 126 0.57 1.50 -11.18
C VAL A 126 -0.21 2.72 -10.72
N ALA A 127 -0.77 3.49 -11.66
CA ALA A 127 -1.61 4.64 -11.32
C ALA A 127 -2.91 4.23 -10.63
N LYS A 128 -3.47 3.07 -10.97
CA LYS A 128 -4.67 2.51 -10.30
C LYS A 128 -4.36 2.07 -8.87
N ALA A 129 -3.22 1.40 -8.65
CA ALA A 129 -2.78 1.05 -7.31
C ALA A 129 -2.61 2.27 -6.40
N TYR A 130 -2.09 3.38 -6.93
CA TYR A 130 -1.99 4.65 -6.20
C TYR A 130 -3.35 5.15 -5.70
N VAL A 131 -4.38 5.10 -6.55
CA VAL A 131 -5.73 5.59 -6.18
C VAL A 131 -6.30 4.78 -5.03
N VAL A 132 -6.21 3.44 -5.11
CA VAL A 132 -6.68 2.54 -4.06
C VAL A 132 -5.95 2.81 -2.74
N LEU A 133 -4.62 2.83 -2.76
CA LEU A 133 -3.82 2.97 -1.54
C LEU A 133 -3.89 4.37 -0.93
N SER A 134 -4.10 5.41 -1.73
CA SER A 134 -4.32 6.76 -1.21
C SER A 134 -5.59 6.86 -0.39
N ASP A 135 -6.68 6.27 -0.88
CA ASP A 135 -7.95 6.19 -0.16
C ASP A 135 -7.84 5.27 1.06
N HIS A 136 -7.15 4.14 0.92
CA HIS A 136 -6.88 3.18 1.99
C HIS A 136 -6.18 3.84 3.19
N PHE A 137 -5.01 4.46 2.98
CA PHE A 137 -4.27 5.12 4.06
C PHE A 137 -5.07 6.26 4.72
N MET A 138 -5.93 6.94 3.96
CA MET A 138 -6.82 7.96 4.52
C MET A 138 -7.85 7.32 5.46
N LYS A 139 -8.49 6.21 5.07
CA LYS A 139 -9.44 5.48 5.93
C LYS A 139 -8.77 5.00 7.20
N GLU A 140 -7.56 4.50 7.11
CA GLU A 140 -6.81 4.05 8.27
C GLU A 140 -6.56 5.17 9.27
N GLU A 141 -5.95 6.26 8.79
CA GLU A 141 -5.53 7.33 9.67
C GLU A 141 -6.68 8.17 10.22
N MET A 142 -7.74 8.37 9.44
CA MET A 142 -8.86 9.24 9.80
C MET A 142 -10.00 8.48 10.49
N VAL A 143 -10.13 7.18 10.24
CA VAL A 143 -11.27 6.38 10.73
C VAL A 143 -10.80 5.18 11.55
N LEU A 144 -10.06 4.25 10.95
CA LEU A 144 -9.80 2.95 11.56
C LEU A 144 -8.91 3.05 12.81
N PHE A 145 -7.77 3.75 12.74
CA PHE A 145 -6.86 3.88 13.89
C PHE A 145 -7.51 4.67 15.04
N PRO A 146 -8.17 5.83 14.82
CA PRO A 146 -8.89 6.52 15.90
C PRO A 146 -10.00 5.67 16.52
N MET A 147 -10.76 4.93 15.69
CA MET A 147 -11.83 4.05 16.15
C MET A 147 -11.25 2.90 16.99
N ALA A 148 -10.23 2.21 16.51
CA ALA A 148 -9.58 1.12 17.23
C ALA A 148 -8.93 1.60 18.54
N ASN A 149 -8.35 2.80 18.55
CA ASN A 149 -7.79 3.40 19.76
C ASN A 149 -8.83 3.67 20.86
N GLN A 150 -10.11 3.81 20.48
CA GLN A 150 -11.23 3.97 21.41
C GLN A 150 -11.86 2.63 21.80
N LEU A 151 -11.96 1.68 20.86
CA LEU A 151 -12.64 0.40 21.09
C LEU A 151 -11.79 -0.63 21.81
N LEU A 152 -10.48 -0.67 21.56
CA LEU A 152 -9.59 -1.62 22.21
C LEU A 152 -9.30 -1.21 23.66
N LEU A 153 -9.19 -2.22 24.53
CA LEU A 153 -8.68 -2.06 25.89
C LEU A 153 -7.19 -1.68 25.87
N GLU A 154 -6.69 -1.09 26.97
CA GLU A 154 -5.28 -0.69 27.02
C GLU A 154 -4.34 -1.91 26.94
N GLU A 155 -4.71 -3.04 27.56
CA GLU A 155 -3.94 -4.29 27.49
C GLU A 155 -3.87 -4.85 26.06
N GLN A 156 -4.93 -4.66 25.27
CA GLN A 156 -4.95 -5.06 23.86
C GLN A 156 -4.02 -4.18 23.01
N LYS A 157 -3.98 -2.86 23.27
CA LYS A 157 -3.07 -1.94 22.59
C LYS A 157 -1.61 -2.22 22.94
N GLU A 158 -1.32 -2.52 24.21
CA GLU A 158 0.01 -2.92 24.67
C GLU A 158 0.47 -4.24 24.01
N GLU A 159 -0.43 -5.22 23.92
CA GLU A 159 -0.14 -6.48 23.23
C GLU A 159 0.13 -6.26 21.74
N LEU A 160 -0.64 -5.41 21.06
CA LEU A 160 -0.37 -5.05 19.67
C LEU A 160 1.01 -4.39 19.51
N GLN A 161 1.35 -3.43 20.38
CA GLN A 161 2.68 -2.80 20.37
C GLN A 161 3.81 -3.83 20.54
N ARG A 162 3.64 -4.78 21.48
CA ARG A 162 4.62 -5.84 21.71
C ARG A 162 4.81 -6.70 20.47
N ARG A 163 3.72 -7.18 19.85
CA ARG A 163 3.76 -8.00 18.62
C ARG A 163 4.39 -7.25 17.44
N LEU A 164 4.10 -5.96 17.26
CA LEU A 164 4.71 -5.12 16.24
C LEU A 164 6.23 -5.00 16.43
N THR A 165 6.66 -4.78 17.67
CA THR A 165 8.08 -4.68 18.05
C THR A 165 8.83 -6.00 17.81
N GLU A 166 8.21 -7.13 18.13
CA GLU A 166 8.78 -8.46 17.88
C GLU A 166 8.90 -8.76 16.39
N ALA A 167 7.93 -8.34 15.58
CA ALA A 167 7.99 -8.48 14.13
C ALA A 167 9.13 -7.66 13.50
N ASP A 168 9.50 -6.50 14.06
CA ASP A 168 10.66 -5.72 13.60
C ASP A 168 12.01 -6.39 13.91
N ARG A 169 12.11 -7.13 15.02
CA ARG A 169 13.37 -7.76 15.46
C ARG A 169 13.73 -9.05 14.72
N LYS A 170 12.78 -9.65 14.00
CA LYS A 170 12.99 -10.89 13.23
C LYS A 170 13.53 -10.64 11.80
N LYS A 171 13.96 -9.41 11.51
CA LYS A 171 14.64 -9.01 10.27
C LYS A 171 16.13 -8.89 10.51
#